data_AF-A0A0D6T7L1-F1
#
_entry.id   AF-A0A0D6T7L1-F1
#
_cell.length_a   1.000
_cell.length_b   1.000
_cell.length_c   1.000
_cell.angle_alpha   90.00
_cell.angle_beta   90.00
_cell.angle_gamma   90.00
#
_symmetry.space_group_name_H-M   'P 1'
#
loop_
_entity.id
_entity.type
_entity.pdbx_description
1 polymer ?
#
loop_
_entity_poly.entity_id
_entity_poly.type
_entity_poly.pdbx_seq_one_letter_code
_entity_poly.pdbx_strand_id
1 'polypeptide(L)'
;MKIILILVLLNFGGSEVITADFADLSACEDAAHRTFQGLNPEVELRPLEPAEGVELLEGTMVAYDPEGGQLGVFSCNPAQSGFSNRLGERPTN
;
A
#
# COMPACT_ATOMS: atom_id res chain seq x y z
N MET A 1 -15.42 2.96 -10.77
CA MET A 1 -14.02 2.52 -10.93
C MET A 1 -13.65 1.76 -9.68
N LYS A 2 -12.91 0.65 -9.79
CA LYS A 2 -12.52 -0.15 -8.62
C LYS A 2 -11.15 0.33 -8.13
N ILE A 3 -10.94 0.48 -6.83
CA ILE A 3 -9.65 0.86 -6.24
C ILE A 3 -9.04 -0.38 -5.59
N ILE A 4 -7.76 -0.61 -5.84
CA ILE A 4 -6.99 -1.68 -5.23
C ILE A 4 -6.15 -1.06 -4.12
N LEU A 5 -6.37 -1.56 -2.90
CA LEU A 5 -5.47 -1.36 -1.78
C LEU A 5 -4.32 -2.35 -1.91
N ILE A 6 -3.09 -1.83 -1.89
CA ILE A 6 -1.88 -2.60 -1.62
C ILE A 6 -1.38 -2.14 -0.26
N LEU A 7 -1.40 -3.02 0.73
CA LEU A 7 -0.98 -2.74 2.09
C LEU A 7 0.16 -3.69 2.47
N VAL A 8 1.26 -3.15 2.96
CA VAL A 8 2.41 -3.90 3.45
C VAL A 8 2.59 -3.59 4.92
N LEU A 9 2.45 -4.60 5.77
CA LEU A 9 2.66 -4.52 7.22
C LEU A 9 4.03 -5.06 7.58
N LEU A 10 4.78 -4.32 8.38
CA LEU A 10 6.09 -4.71 8.88
C LEU A 10 5.95 -5.24 10.31
N ASN A 11 6.42 -6.45 10.54
CA ASN A 11 6.40 -7.12 11.84
C ASN A 11 7.79 -7.68 12.17
N PHE A 12 8.03 -8.05 13.43
CA PHE A 12 9.30 -8.66 13.88
C PHE A 12 9.70 -9.94 13.11
N GLY A 13 8.76 -10.59 12.42
CA GLY A 13 9.00 -11.79 11.61
C GLY A 13 9.12 -11.57 10.10
N GLY A 14 9.01 -10.33 9.61
CA GLY A 14 9.05 -10.01 8.18
C GLY A 14 7.92 -9.06 7.74
N SER A 15 7.65 -9.03 6.43
CA SER A 15 6.59 -8.21 5.85
C SER A 15 5.41 -9.05 5.38
N GLU A 16 4.18 -8.62 5.71
CA GLU A 16 2.95 -9.20 5.20
C GLU A 16 2.33 -8.27 4.15
N VAL A 17 1.86 -8.83 3.02
CA VAL A 17 1.22 -8.07 1.94
C VAL A 17 -0.25 -8.43 1.87
N ILE A 18 -1.11 -7.43 2.00
CA ILE A 18 -2.56 -7.55 1.94
C ILE A 18 -3.06 -6.75 0.73
N THR A 19 -3.90 -7.37 -0.09
CA THR A 19 -4.58 -6.71 -1.19
C THR A 19 -6.08 -6.77 -1.01
N ALA A 20 -6.75 -5.66 -1.26
CA ALA A 20 -8.20 -5.56 -1.12
C ALA A 20 -8.80 -4.59 -2.13
N ASP A 21 -10.08 -4.76 -2.37
CA ASP A 21 -10.82 -4.09 -3.43
C ASP A 21 -11.88 -3.14 -2.85
N PHE A 22 -11.89 -1.90 -3.31
CA PHE A 22 -12.77 -0.84 -2.82
C PHE A 22 -13.54 -0.16 -3.95
N ALA A 23 -14.68 0.44 -3.59
CA ALA A 23 -15.56 1.13 -4.52
C ALA A 23 -15.03 2.53 -4.91
N ASP A 24 -14.23 3.15 -4.05
CA ASP A 24 -13.69 4.49 -4.20
C ASP A 24 -12.41 4.67 -3.37
N LEU A 25 -11.73 5.80 -3.59
CA LEU A 25 -10.44 6.12 -2.97
C LEU A 25 -10.56 6.35 -1.47
N SER A 26 -11.61 7.05 -1.03
CA SER A 26 -11.84 7.35 0.40
C SER A 26 -12.02 6.07 1.20
N ALA A 27 -12.81 5.11 0.69
CA ALA A 27 -13.00 3.82 1.33
C ALA A 27 -11.70 3.00 1.43
N CYS A 28 -10.82 3.12 0.44
CA CYS A 28 -9.51 2.47 0.44
C CYS A 28 -8.57 3.08 1.51
N GLU A 29 -8.47 4.41 1.54
CA GLU A 29 -7.65 5.14 2.50
C GLU A 29 -8.14 4.93 3.94
N ASP A 30 -9.45 4.99 4.16
CA ASP A 30 -10.06 4.73 5.46
C ASP A 30 -9.78 3.31 5.95
N ALA A 31 -9.84 2.32 5.06
CA ALA A 31 -9.53 0.94 5.42
C ALA A 31 -8.05 0.75 5.76
N ALA A 32 -7.14 1.34 4.99
CA ALA A 32 -5.72 1.31 5.28
C ALA A 32 -5.40 1.96 6.63
N HIS A 33 -5.94 3.16 6.88
CA HIS A 33 -5.75 3.88 8.13
C HIS A 33 -6.28 3.10 9.33
N ARG A 34 -7.48 2.51 9.23
CA ARG A 34 -8.06 1.68 10.29
C ARG A 34 -7.20 0.45 10.59
N THR A 35 -6.61 -0.18 9.58
CA THR A 35 -5.70 -1.31 9.80
C THR A 35 -4.50 -0.89 10.63
N PHE A 36 -3.87 0.23 10.28
CA PHE A 36 -2.74 0.75 11.06
C PHE A 36 -3.14 1.22 12.47
N GLN A 37 -4.31 1.84 12.63
CA GLN A 37 -4.85 2.19 13.95
C GLN A 37 -5.09 0.96 14.84
N GLY A 38 -5.43 -0.18 14.22
CA GLY A 38 -5.54 -1.46 14.92
C GLY A 38 -4.21 -1.99 15.43
N LEU A 39 -3.09 -1.58 14.82
CA LEU A 39 -1.72 -1.91 15.27
C LEU A 39 -1.23 -0.90 16.30
N ASN A 40 -1.40 0.39 16.02
CA ASN A 40 -1.04 1.48 16.92
C ASN A 40 -2.02 2.66 16.77
N PRO A 41 -2.72 3.07 17.84
CA PRO A 41 -3.70 4.15 17.77
C PRO A 41 -3.09 5.54 17.49
N GLU A 42 -1.79 5.71 17.73
CA GLU A 42 -1.05 6.95 17.52
C GLU A 42 -0.24 6.93 16.22
N VAL A 43 -0.65 6.09 15.25
CA VAL A 43 0.03 6.00 13.96
C VAL A 43 0.05 7.35 13.23
N GLU A 44 1.22 7.70 12.70
CA GLU A 44 1.40 8.83 11.81
C GLU A 44 1.53 8.34 10.37
N LEU A 45 0.63 8.81 9.50
CA LEU A 45 0.69 8.53 8.06
C LEU A 45 1.41 9.67 7.34
N ARG A 46 2.50 9.36 6.63
CA ARG A 46 3.28 10.34 5.86
C ARG A 46 3.41 9.91 4.41
N PRO A 47 3.37 10.84 3.45
CA PRO A 47 3.69 10.52 2.05
C PRO A 47 5.09 9.92 1.94
N LEU A 48 5.23 8.86 1.16
CA LEU A 48 6.55 8.31 0.87
C LEU A 48 7.25 9.22 -0.14
N GLU A 49 8.34 9.86 0.27
CA GLU A 49 9.20 10.57 -0.66
C GLU A 49 10.03 9.55 -1.46
N PRO A 50 9.91 9.53 -2.80
CA PRO A 50 10.72 8.64 -3.62
C PRO A 50 12.20 9.01 -3.50
N ALA A 51 13.04 8.00 -3.26
CA ALA A 51 14.47 8.16 -3.47
C ALA A 51 14.75 8.45 -4.95
N GLU A 52 15.77 9.26 -5.24
CA GLU A 52 16.14 9.59 -6.62
C GLU A 52 16.33 8.31 -7.46
N GLY A 53 15.60 8.23 -8.58
CA GLY A 53 15.67 7.10 -9.51
C GLY A 53 14.74 5.92 -9.19
N VAL A 54 13.87 6.01 -8.18
CA VAL A 54 12.85 4.99 -7.89
C VAL A 54 11.46 5.48 -8.32
N GLU A 55 10.84 4.76 -9.26
CA GLU A 55 9.41 4.96 -9.55
C GLU A 55 8.58 4.39 -8.41
N LEU A 56 7.77 5.25 -7.80
CA LEU A 56 6.88 4.91 -6.71
C LEU A 56 5.44 4.99 -7.20
N LEU A 57 4.59 4.10 -6.70
CA LEU A 57 3.15 4.21 -6.94
C LEU A 57 2.69 5.54 -6.35
N GLU A 58 2.09 6.40 -7.18
CA GLU A 58 1.60 7.70 -6.75
C GLU A 58 0.63 7.54 -5.57
N GLY A 59 0.75 8.43 -4.58
CA GLY A 59 -0.07 8.36 -3.37
C GLY A 59 0.29 7.20 -2.43
N THR A 60 1.50 6.63 -2.53
CA THR A 60 2.00 5.72 -1.50
C THR A 60 2.26 6.46 -0.20
N MET A 61 1.72 5.92 0.88
CA MET A 61 1.82 6.45 2.24
C MET A 61 2.57 5.45 3.11
N VAL A 62 3.30 5.96 4.09
CA VAL A 62 4.04 5.19 5.09
C VAL A 62 3.40 5.41 6.44
N ALA A 63 3.21 4.32 7.17
CA ALA A 63 2.74 4.35 8.55
C ALA A 63 3.94 4.27 9.51
N TYR A 64 3.97 5.18 10.47
CA TYR A 64 4.97 5.23 11.52
C TYR A 64 4.34 5.13 12.90
N ASP A 65 5.01 4.45 13.81
CA ASP A 65 4.71 4.48 15.24
C ASP A 65 5.19 5.81 15.86
N PRO A 66 4.75 6.15 17.09
CA PRO A 66 5.14 7.40 17.74
C PRO A 66 6.63 7.45 18.13
N GLU A 67 7.34 6.33 18.10
CA GLU A 67 8.79 6.25 18.32
C GLU A 67 9.57 6.47 17.01
N GLY A 68 8.87 6.65 15.88
CA GLY A 68 9.43 6.84 14.55
C GLY A 68 9.77 5.55 13.81
N GLY A 69 9.42 4.39 14.36
CA GLY A 69 9.53 3.09 13.71
C GLY A 69 8.51 2.93 12.58
N GLN A 70 8.91 2.30 11.49
CA GLN A 70 8.04 2.06 10.35
C GLN A 70 7.14 0.85 10.61
N LEU A 71 5.83 1.06 10.61
CA LEU A 71 4.82 0.00 10.75
C LEU A 71 4.43 -0.63 9.41
N GLY A 72 4.58 0.11 8.32
CA GLY A 72 4.22 -0.38 7.00
C GLY A 72 4.07 0.70 5.94
N VAL A 73 3.62 0.29 4.77
CA VAL A 73 3.29 1.17 3.65
C VAL A 73 1.96 0.78 3.04
N PHE A 74 1.23 1.73 2.47
CA PHE A 74 0.03 1.44 1.69
C PHE A 74 -0.07 2.31 0.45
N SER A 75 -0.78 1.83 -0.55
CA SER A 75 -1.09 2.57 -1.77
C SER A 75 -2.47 2.20 -2.27
N CYS A 76 -3.26 3.20 -2.64
CA CYS A 76 -4.61 3.05 -3.16
C CYS A 76 -4.64 3.46 -4.63
N ASN A 77 -4.63 2.48 -5.53
CA ASN A 77 -4.54 2.73 -6.97
C ASN A 77 -5.84 2.36 -7.67
N PRO A 78 -6.31 3.13 -8.67
CA PRO A 78 -7.37 2.65 -9.54
C PRO A 78 -6.92 1.35 -10.21
N ALA A 79 -7.80 0.35 -10.17
CA ALA A 79 -7.64 -0.91 -10.88
C ALA A 79 -7.61 -0.61 -12.37
N GLN A 80 -6.43 -0.32 -12.91
CA GLN A 80 -6.24 -0.34 -14.35
C GLN A 80 -6.35 -1.81 -14.78
N SER A 81 -7.12 -2.07 -15.83
CA SER A 81 -7.34 -3.41 -16.41
C SER A 81 -6.08 -4.10 -16.97
N GLY A 82 -4.89 -3.76 -16.47
CA GLY A 82 -3.59 -4.24 -16.92
C GLY A 82 -2.75 -4.98 -15.88
N PHE A 83 -3.08 -4.95 -14.58
CA PHE A 83 -2.29 -5.69 -13.58
C PHE A 83 -2.51 -7.21 -13.63
N SER A 84 -3.60 -7.67 -14.25
CA SER A 84 -3.85 -9.10 -14.48
C SER A 84 -3.11 -9.73 -15.68
N ASN A 85 -2.45 -8.96 -16.55
CA ASN A 85 -1.90 -9.52 -17.80
C ASN A 85 -0.36 -9.62 -17.89
N ARG A 86 0.42 -9.15 -16.91
CA ARG A 86 1.90 -9.20 -16.98
C ARG A 86 2.59 -10.31 -16.17
N LEU A 87 1.85 -11.33 -15.74
CA LEU A 87 2.43 -12.55 -15.15
C LEU A 87 2.22 -13.80 -16.02
N GLY A 88 1.66 -13.65 -17.23
CA GLY A 88 1.26 -14.78 -18.08
C GLY A 88 2.04 -15.00 -19.39
N GLU A 89 2.83 -14.04 -19.87
CA GLU A 89 3.42 -14.17 -21.21
C GLU A 89 4.95 -14.32 -21.13
N ARG A 90 5.39 -15.58 -21.04
CA ARG A 90 6.72 -15.97 -21.51
C ARG A 90 6.79 -15.70 -23.02
N PRO A 91 7.70 -14.85 -23.52
CA PRO A 91 7.98 -14.83 -24.94
C PRO A 91 8.76 -16.09 -25.31
N THR A 92 8.07 -17.07 -25.91
CA THR A 92 8.75 -18.04 -26.77
C THR A 92 8.92 -17.41 -28.14
N ASN A 93 10.14 -16.98 -28.45
CA ASN A 93 10.68 -17.11 -29.80
C ASN A 93 12.20 -17.20 -29.74
#